data_AF-A0A0F9R4B6-F1
#
_entry.id   AF-A0A0F9R4B6-F1
#
_cell.length_a   1.000
_cell.length_b   1.000
_cell.length_c   1.000
_cell.angle_alpha   90.00
_cell.angle_beta   90.00
_cell.angle_gamma   90.00
#
_symmetry.space_group_name_H-M   'P 1'
#
loop_
_entity.id
_entity.type
_entity.pdbx_description
1 polymer ?
#
loop_
_entity_poly.entity_id
_entity_poly.type
_entity_poly.pdbx_seq_one_letter_code
_entity_poly.pdbx_strand_id
1 'polypeptide(L)'
;MVRVHGRKTRVWVDGFNLTGDTTNLAVAANGNPVGVETFGEDRKHQILGQQEVVATQQGLFDDDASVSAAAVLAAREGSDVIFSALYGTAEFDYGWGGTASPLRSHAVTSPLAGAVTVSAEYGGPLHPMRNLVPEGLNSGDGNKLDGVVGSNAGAIGVLQCEGVTQSGTVKIQHSVTGTSAWGDLVDFGDVTDRVALFGSASGTVRRFTRATHAGSATSLVQFRRL
;
A
#
# COMPACT_ATOMS: atom_id res chain seq x y z
N MET A 1 13.71 -6.28 14.83
CA MET A 1 12.55 -6.92 14.17
C MET A 1 11.30 -6.54 14.96
N VAL A 2 10.44 -5.70 14.39
CA VAL A 2 9.17 -5.31 15.05
C VAL A 2 8.23 -6.51 14.97
N ARG A 3 7.71 -6.95 16.12
CA ARG A 3 6.68 -8.00 16.18
C ARG A 3 5.32 -7.34 16.09
N VAL A 4 4.65 -7.46 14.95
CA VAL A 4 3.27 -7.00 14.76
C VAL A 4 2.35 -8.22 14.83
N HIS A 5 1.27 -8.11 15.59
CA HIS A 5 0.27 -9.17 15.66
C HIS A 5 -0.57 -9.17 14.37
N GLY A 6 -0.86 -10.36 13.82
CA GLY A 6 -1.67 -10.52 12.58
C GLY A 6 -2.97 -9.71 12.56
N ARG A 7 -3.68 -9.57 13.69
CA ARG A 7 -4.90 -8.74 13.83
C ARG A 7 -4.74 -7.26 13.47
N LYS A 8 -3.51 -6.76 13.45
CA LYS A 8 -3.15 -5.39 13.09
C LYS A 8 -2.71 -5.26 11.64
N THR A 9 -2.72 -6.36 10.88
CA THR A 9 -2.43 -6.31 9.46
C THR A 9 -3.67 -5.81 8.73
N ARG A 10 -3.46 -4.98 7.70
CA ARG A 10 -4.52 -4.53 6.78
C ARG A 10 -4.13 -4.85 5.36
N VAL A 11 -5.08 -5.31 4.55
CA VAL A 11 -4.87 -5.59 3.13
C VAL A 11 -6.00 -4.97 2.33
N TRP A 12 -5.61 -4.19 1.32
CA TRP A 12 -6.51 -3.45 0.46
C TRP A 12 -6.12 -3.65 -1.00
N VAL A 13 -7.14 -3.83 -1.84
CA VAL A 13 -6.98 -4.04 -3.29
C VAL A 13 -8.07 -3.25 -4.00
N ASP A 14 -7.68 -2.27 -4.84
CA ASP A 14 -8.58 -1.43 -5.62
C ASP A 14 -9.75 -0.81 -4.82
N GLY A 15 -9.47 -0.36 -3.60
CA GLY A 15 -10.44 0.25 -2.71
C GLY A 15 -11.27 -0.76 -1.93
N PHE A 16 -11.10 -2.07 -2.16
CA PHE A 16 -11.73 -3.11 -1.36
C PHE A 16 -10.85 -3.46 -0.16
N ASN A 17 -11.47 -3.52 1.00
CA ASN A 17 -10.82 -3.89 2.25
C ASN A 17 -10.90 -5.40 2.46
N LEU A 18 -9.81 -6.11 2.18
CA LEU A 18 -9.71 -7.57 2.34
C LEU A 18 -9.19 -7.98 3.72
N THR A 19 -9.12 -7.05 4.66
CA THR A 19 -8.57 -7.30 6.00
C THR A 19 -9.35 -8.38 6.73
N GLY A 20 -10.68 -8.39 6.65
CA GLY A 20 -11.54 -9.35 7.35
C GLY A 20 -11.24 -10.80 6.95
N ASP A 21 -10.93 -11.01 5.67
CA ASP A 21 -10.65 -12.33 5.13
C ASP A 21 -9.20 -12.75 5.33
N THR A 22 -8.29 -11.82 5.62
CA THR A 22 -6.86 -12.08 5.67
C THR A 22 -6.44 -12.69 7.00
N THR A 23 -5.87 -13.90 6.94
CA THR A 23 -5.27 -14.58 8.11
C THR A 23 -3.75 -14.42 8.14
N ASN A 24 -3.11 -14.35 6.96
CA ASN A 24 -1.67 -14.23 6.82
C ASN A 24 -1.31 -13.31 5.65
N LEU A 25 -0.26 -12.52 5.85
CA LEU A 25 0.34 -11.68 4.81
C LEU A 25 1.86 -11.76 4.94
N ALA A 26 2.52 -12.16 3.86
CA ALA A 26 3.96 -12.10 3.71
C ALA A 26 4.32 -11.18 2.54
N VAL A 27 5.34 -10.35 2.71
CA VAL A 27 5.89 -9.56 1.60
C VAL A 27 7.38 -9.84 1.53
N ALA A 28 7.83 -10.32 0.38
CA ALA A 28 9.21 -10.66 0.09
C ALA A 28 9.76 -9.77 -1.02
N ALA A 29 10.90 -9.16 -0.76
CA ALA A 29 11.67 -8.41 -1.73
C ALA A 29 12.77 -9.33 -2.28
N ASN A 30 12.64 -9.72 -3.54
CA ASN A 30 13.61 -10.55 -4.24
C ASN A 30 14.45 -9.66 -5.15
N GLY A 31 15.74 -9.56 -4.86
CA GLY A 31 16.70 -8.95 -5.78
C GLY A 31 17.34 -10.03 -6.64
N ASN A 32 17.60 -9.73 -7.92
CA ASN A 32 18.45 -10.55 -8.77
C ASN A 32 19.84 -9.91 -8.87
N PRO A 33 20.77 -10.16 -7.93
CA PRO A 33 22.10 -9.57 -7.98
C PRO A 33 22.92 -10.20 -9.11
N VAL A 34 23.57 -9.37 -9.93
CA VAL A 34 24.53 -9.81 -10.94
C VAL A 34 25.93 -9.66 -10.36
N GLY A 35 26.70 -10.75 -10.34
CA GLY A 35 28.10 -10.71 -9.91
C GLY A 35 28.96 -9.96 -10.93
N VAL A 36 29.78 -9.04 -10.45
CA VAL A 36 30.75 -8.30 -11.27
C VAL A 36 32.09 -8.40 -10.57
N GLU A 37 32.75 -9.54 -10.76
CA GLU A 37 34.07 -9.80 -10.18
C GLU A 37 35.13 -9.43 -11.22
N THR A 38 36.16 -8.68 -10.81
CA THR A 38 37.34 -8.48 -11.66
C THR A 38 38.47 -9.43 -11.24
N PHE A 39 39.35 -9.78 -12.19
CA PHE A 39 40.45 -10.70 -11.91
C PHE A 39 41.39 -10.11 -10.86
N GLY A 40 41.60 -10.83 -9.76
CA GLY A 40 42.48 -10.42 -8.65
C GLY A 40 41.77 -9.85 -7.43
N GLU A 41 40.44 -9.77 -7.44
CA GLU A 41 39.66 -9.38 -6.26
C GLU A 41 39.46 -10.54 -5.29
N ASP A 42 39.60 -10.25 -4.00
CA ASP A 42 39.40 -11.18 -2.89
C ASP A 42 37.96 -11.15 -2.35
N ARG A 43 37.09 -10.30 -2.92
CA ARG A 43 35.71 -10.07 -2.47
C ARG A 43 34.73 -10.17 -3.63
N LYS A 44 33.54 -10.67 -3.32
CA LYS A 44 32.42 -10.70 -4.28
C LYS A 44 31.80 -9.32 -4.40
N HIS A 45 31.87 -8.74 -5.58
CA HIS A 45 31.14 -7.53 -5.94
C HIS A 45 29.86 -7.89 -6.69
N GLN A 46 28.76 -7.24 -6.33
CA GLN A 46 27.44 -7.48 -6.93
C GLN A 46 26.80 -6.16 -7.31
N ILE A 47 26.25 -6.09 -8.52
CA ILE A 47 25.32 -5.05 -8.93
C ILE A 47 23.92 -5.57 -8.64
N LEU A 48 23.16 -4.82 -7.84
CA LEU A 48 21.76 -5.14 -7.57
C LEU A 48 20.96 -4.92 -8.86
N GLY A 49 20.36 -5.99 -9.40
CA GLY A 49 19.43 -5.90 -10.52
C GLY A 49 18.07 -5.36 -10.10
N GLN A 50 17.09 -5.47 -11.01
CA GLN A 50 15.71 -5.09 -10.71
C GLN A 50 15.20 -5.90 -9.50
N GLN A 51 14.65 -5.18 -8.52
CA GLN A 51 14.01 -5.77 -7.37
C GLN A 51 12.56 -6.07 -7.73
N GLU A 52 12.16 -7.32 -7.55
CA GLU A 52 10.78 -7.74 -7.62
C GLU A 52 10.25 -7.92 -6.21
N VAL A 53 9.06 -7.38 -5.95
CA VAL A 53 8.41 -7.54 -4.65
C VAL A 53 7.17 -8.37 -4.86
N VAL A 54 7.09 -9.46 -4.11
CA VAL A 54 5.96 -10.38 -4.10
C VAL A 54 5.27 -10.30 -2.76
N ALA A 55 3.98 -9.98 -2.77
CA ALA A 55 3.12 -10.09 -1.60
C ALA A 55 2.27 -11.36 -1.71
N THR A 56 2.24 -12.18 -0.66
CA THR A 56 1.39 -13.36 -0.58
C THR A 56 0.38 -13.14 0.54
N GLN A 57 -0.90 -13.14 0.17
CA GLN A 57 -2.04 -13.05 1.08
C GLN A 57 -2.70 -14.43 1.18
N GLN A 58 -3.03 -14.84 2.39
CA GLN A 58 -3.86 -16.01 2.63
C GLN A 58 -5.00 -15.66 3.57
N GLY A 59 -6.14 -16.29 3.34
CA GLY A 59 -7.38 -15.94 4.01
C GLY A 59 -8.40 -17.06 4.06
N LEU A 60 -9.46 -16.82 4.80
CA LEU A 60 -10.65 -17.65 4.76
C LEU A 60 -11.51 -17.24 3.57
N PHE A 61 -12.11 -18.22 2.91
CA PHE A 61 -13.12 -17.96 1.89
C PHE A 61 -14.42 -17.58 2.60
N ASP A 62 -14.98 -16.45 2.19
CA ASP A 62 -16.35 -16.05 2.47
C ASP A 62 -17.13 -16.06 1.16
N ASP A 63 -18.38 -16.53 1.21
CA ASP A 63 -19.29 -16.61 0.04
C ASP A 63 -20.16 -15.35 -0.09
N ASP A 64 -19.88 -14.29 0.69
CA ASP A 64 -20.54 -13.00 0.51
C ASP A 64 -20.16 -12.40 -0.86
N ALA A 65 -21.12 -12.49 -1.78
CA ALA A 65 -20.96 -12.27 -3.22
C ALA A 65 -20.49 -10.85 -3.63
N SER A 66 -20.44 -9.88 -2.72
CA SER A 66 -20.12 -8.48 -3.04
C SER A 66 -18.82 -7.93 -2.46
N VAL A 67 -18.25 -8.60 -1.45
CA VAL A 67 -17.05 -8.08 -0.74
C VAL A 67 -16.04 -9.17 -0.40
N SER A 68 -16.32 -10.45 -0.69
CA SER A 68 -15.36 -11.50 -0.38
C SER A 68 -14.08 -11.36 -1.20
N ALA A 69 -12.95 -11.66 -0.56
CA ALA A 69 -11.65 -11.65 -1.23
C ALA A 69 -11.66 -12.51 -2.50
N ALA A 70 -12.35 -13.65 -2.51
CA ALA A 70 -12.46 -14.49 -3.69
C ALA A 70 -13.12 -13.77 -4.88
N ALA A 71 -14.26 -13.12 -4.67
CA ALA A 71 -14.97 -12.40 -5.72
C ALA A 71 -14.16 -11.20 -6.22
N VAL A 72 -13.56 -10.44 -5.29
CA VAL A 72 -12.72 -9.28 -5.61
C VAL A 72 -11.51 -9.70 -6.45
N LEU A 73 -10.81 -10.76 -6.04
CA LEU A 73 -9.59 -11.21 -6.71
C LEU A 73 -9.86 -11.87 -8.05
N ALA A 74 -10.92 -12.68 -8.16
CA ALA A 74 -11.33 -13.28 -9.41
C ALA A 74 -11.67 -12.21 -10.47
N ALA A 75 -12.34 -11.12 -10.08
CA ALA A 75 -12.68 -10.03 -10.98
C ALA A 75 -11.45 -9.23 -11.49
N ARG A 76 -10.29 -9.39 -10.86
CA ARG A 76 -9.06 -8.62 -11.13
C ARG A 76 -7.93 -9.47 -11.70
N GLU A 77 -8.19 -10.75 -11.90
CA GLU A 77 -7.18 -11.66 -12.44
C GLU A 77 -6.68 -11.18 -13.81
N GLY A 78 -5.37 -11.07 -13.95
CA GLY A 78 -4.73 -10.61 -15.18
C GLY A 78 -4.79 -9.09 -15.44
N SER A 79 -5.31 -8.31 -14.49
CA SER A 79 -5.28 -6.83 -14.55
C SER A 79 -4.35 -6.26 -13.48
N ASP A 80 -3.77 -5.09 -13.74
CA ASP A 80 -3.04 -4.36 -12.70
C ASP A 80 -4.01 -3.74 -11.70
N VAL A 81 -3.69 -3.91 -10.43
CA VAL A 81 -4.43 -3.41 -9.28
C VAL A 81 -3.57 -2.47 -8.46
N ILE A 82 -4.20 -1.58 -7.69
CA ILE A 82 -3.54 -0.83 -6.64
C ILE A 82 -3.62 -1.64 -5.35
N PHE A 83 -2.46 -2.09 -4.88
CA PHE A 83 -2.32 -2.89 -3.68
C PHE A 83 -1.81 -2.04 -2.52
N SER A 84 -2.34 -2.30 -1.33
CA SER A 84 -1.88 -1.72 -0.07
C SER A 84 -1.90 -2.74 1.05
N ALA A 85 -0.77 -2.88 1.74
CA ALA A 85 -0.62 -3.67 2.95
C ALA A 85 -0.10 -2.80 4.09
N LEU A 86 -0.68 -2.94 5.28
CA LEU A 86 -0.21 -2.25 6.49
C LEU A 86 0.15 -3.25 7.59
N TYR A 87 1.25 -2.99 8.29
CA TYR A 87 1.67 -3.72 9.48
C TYR A 87 1.48 -2.84 10.71
N GLY A 88 0.24 -2.75 11.18
CA GLY A 88 -0.14 -1.84 12.24
C GLY A 88 -1.44 -1.12 11.93
N THR A 89 -1.90 -0.30 12.88
CA THR A 89 -3.16 0.44 12.76
C THR A 89 -2.99 1.92 13.08
N ALA A 90 -1.78 2.37 13.37
CA ALA A 90 -1.47 3.75 13.67
C ALA A 90 -0.97 4.49 12.43
N GLU A 91 -1.10 5.81 12.45
CA GLU A 91 -0.34 6.69 11.56
C GLU A 91 1.17 6.42 11.72
N PHE A 92 1.88 6.45 10.60
CA PHE A 92 3.30 6.14 10.40
C PHE A 92 3.75 4.70 10.63
N ASP A 93 2.81 3.79 10.88
CA ASP A 93 3.11 2.36 10.79
C ASP A 93 3.60 2.00 9.38
N TYR A 94 4.41 0.94 9.33
CA TYR A 94 5.03 0.48 8.11
C TYR A 94 4.04 -0.31 7.26
N GLY A 95 4.20 -0.26 5.95
CA GLY A 95 3.43 -1.04 5.02
C GLY A 95 4.12 -1.19 3.68
N TRP A 96 3.40 -1.78 2.74
CA TRP A 96 3.75 -1.82 1.33
C TRP A 96 2.59 -1.27 0.52
N GLY A 97 2.90 -0.66 -0.61
CA GLY A 97 1.87 -0.24 -1.54
C GLY A 97 2.45 0.07 -2.91
N GLY A 98 1.59 0.03 -3.92
CA GLY A 98 1.96 0.28 -5.30
C GLY A 98 0.99 -0.35 -6.27
N THR A 99 1.34 -0.30 -7.55
CA THR A 99 0.70 -1.11 -8.58
C THR A 99 1.22 -2.54 -8.49
N ALA A 100 0.35 -3.53 -8.55
CA ALA A 100 0.72 -4.93 -8.64
C ALA A 100 -0.25 -5.66 -9.56
N SER A 101 0.17 -6.77 -10.14
CA SER A 101 -0.74 -7.70 -10.81
C SER A 101 -0.98 -8.87 -9.85
N PRO A 102 -2.23 -9.27 -9.58
CA PRO A 102 -2.50 -10.54 -8.92
C PRO A 102 -2.02 -11.64 -9.87
N LEU A 103 -0.96 -12.33 -9.47
CA LEU A 103 -0.36 -13.44 -10.18
C LEU A 103 -1.37 -14.60 -10.24
N ARG A 104 -1.24 -15.44 -11.28
CA ARG A 104 -2.11 -16.60 -11.64
C ARG A 104 -2.18 -17.73 -10.61
N SER A 105 -2.23 -17.42 -9.33
CA SER A 105 -2.33 -18.36 -8.22
C SER A 105 -3.39 -17.89 -7.22
N HIS A 106 -4.52 -17.36 -7.69
CA HIS A 106 -5.70 -17.30 -6.83
C HIS A 106 -6.23 -18.73 -6.68
N ALA A 107 -5.96 -19.34 -5.53
CA ALA A 107 -6.34 -20.73 -5.26
C ALA A 107 -7.38 -20.75 -4.16
N VAL A 108 -8.56 -21.28 -4.49
CA VAL A 108 -9.58 -21.63 -3.51
C VAL A 108 -9.40 -23.11 -3.19
N THR A 109 -8.91 -23.42 -2.00
CA THR A 109 -8.64 -24.80 -1.58
C THR A 109 -9.54 -25.17 -0.40
N SER A 110 -10.14 -26.35 -0.48
CA SER A 110 -10.94 -26.93 0.61
C SER A 110 -10.20 -28.15 1.18
N PRO A 111 -9.36 -28.01 2.21
CA PRO A 111 -8.91 -29.16 2.98
C PRO A 111 -10.13 -29.96 3.48
N LEU A 112 -10.00 -31.29 3.55
CA LEU A 112 -11.04 -32.26 3.94
C LEU A 112 -11.70 -32.00 5.33
N ALA A 113 -11.33 -30.94 6.04
CA ALA A 113 -11.80 -30.54 7.36
C ALA A 113 -12.67 -29.26 7.38
N GLY A 114 -13.08 -28.72 6.23
CA GLY A 114 -14.23 -27.81 6.12
C GLY A 114 -13.97 -26.29 6.12
N ALA A 115 -12.73 -25.84 6.26
CA ALA A 115 -12.39 -24.42 6.04
C ALA A 115 -11.86 -24.23 4.61
N VAL A 116 -12.60 -23.50 3.78
CA VAL A 116 -12.13 -23.12 2.45
C VAL A 116 -11.19 -21.91 2.60
N THR A 117 -10.01 -21.98 1.98
CA THR A 117 -9.01 -20.90 2.05
C THR A 117 -8.78 -20.27 0.69
N VAL A 118 -8.56 -18.95 0.69
CA VAL A 118 -8.15 -18.17 -0.49
C VAL A 118 -6.69 -17.79 -0.32
N SER A 119 -5.87 -18.04 -1.33
CA SER A 119 -4.50 -17.51 -1.42
C SER A 119 -4.38 -16.65 -2.65
N ALA A 120 -3.63 -15.55 -2.57
CA ALA A 120 -3.30 -14.70 -3.70
C ALA A 120 -1.85 -14.22 -3.60
N GLU A 121 -1.19 -14.14 -4.76
CA GLU A 121 0.14 -13.55 -4.88
C GLU A 121 0.04 -12.30 -5.73
N TYR A 122 0.74 -11.23 -5.33
CA TYR A 122 0.78 -9.97 -6.04
C TYR A 122 2.24 -9.68 -6.40
N GLY A 123 2.51 -9.53 -7.70
CA GLY A 123 3.83 -9.16 -8.21
C GLY A 123 3.79 -7.77 -8.82
N GLY A 124 4.79 -6.94 -8.57
CA GLY A 124 4.88 -5.62 -9.18
C GLY A 124 5.82 -4.67 -8.46
N PRO A 125 5.88 -3.39 -8.88
CA PRO A 125 6.64 -2.34 -8.21
C PRO A 125 5.97 -1.94 -6.88
N LEU A 126 5.91 -2.86 -5.92
CA LEU A 126 5.52 -2.54 -4.56
C LEU A 126 6.67 -1.85 -3.84
N HIS A 127 6.31 -0.84 -3.06
CA HIS A 127 7.28 -0.01 -2.35
C HIS A 127 7.01 -0.05 -0.85
N PRO A 128 8.06 0.00 0.00
CA PRO A 128 7.86 0.19 1.43
C PRO A 128 7.27 1.58 1.67
N MET A 129 6.11 1.64 2.30
CA MET A 129 5.39 2.89 2.55
C MET A 129 5.15 3.11 4.05
N ARG A 130 4.87 4.37 4.37
CA ARG A 130 4.34 4.83 5.66
C ARG A 130 2.87 5.08 5.52
N ASN A 131 2.11 4.66 6.52
CA ASN A 131 0.73 5.07 6.64
C ASN A 131 0.67 6.57 7.02
N LEU A 132 0.04 7.43 6.22
CA LEU A 132 -0.27 8.80 6.64
C LEU A 132 -1.61 8.88 7.35
N VAL A 133 -2.58 8.08 6.89
CA VAL A 133 -3.94 8.07 7.42
C VAL A 133 -4.37 6.60 7.54
N PRO A 134 -4.56 6.08 8.76
CA PRO A 134 -5.04 4.72 8.95
C PRO A 134 -6.45 4.56 8.41
N GLU A 135 -6.78 3.32 8.15
CA GLU A 135 -8.13 2.90 7.84
C GLU A 135 -9.14 3.51 8.82
N GLY A 136 -10.18 4.10 8.25
CA GLY A 136 -11.32 4.64 8.98
C GLY A 136 -12.04 5.70 8.16
N LEU A 137 -13.13 6.22 8.71
CA LEU A 137 -13.79 7.41 8.20
C LEU A 137 -12.90 8.63 8.49
N ASN A 138 -12.35 9.21 7.44
CA ASN A 138 -11.39 10.31 7.52
C ASN A 138 -11.96 11.58 6.89
N SER A 139 -11.66 12.72 7.49
CA SER A 139 -12.06 14.06 7.04
C SER A 139 -11.08 15.11 7.53
N GLY A 140 -10.85 16.16 6.74
CA GLY A 140 -9.95 17.25 7.11
C GLY A 140 -8.47 16.86 7.05
N ASP A 141 -7.65 17.54 7.84
CA ASP A 141 -6.20 17.35 7.83
C ASP A 141 -5.76 16.21 8.77
N GLY A 142 -4.79 15.42 8.32
CA GLY A 142 -4.12 14.41 9.15
C GLY A 142 -3.47 15.03 10.40
N ASN A 143 -3.59 14.34 11.53
CA ASN A 143 -3.23 14.88 12.83
C ASN A 143 -1.75 14.70 13.19
N LYS A 144 -1.05 13.77 12.53
CA LYS A 144 0.38 13.56 12.74
C LYS A 144 1.19 13.85 11.48
N LEU A 145 2.42 14.31 11.73
CA LEU A 145 3.36 14.71 10.70
C LEU A 145 4.57 13.78 10.70
N ASP A 146 5.07 13.41 9.52
CA ASP A 146 6.21 12.49 9.38
C ASP A 146 7.50 13.10 9.95
N GLY A 147 7.69 14.42 9.82
CA GLY A 147 8.78 15.19 10.46
C GLY A 147 10.22 14.81 10.05
N VAL A 148 10.38 13.82 9.18
CA VAL A 148 11.65 13.34 8.61
C VAL A 148 12.26 14.38 7.68
N VAL A 149 13.59 14.38 7.56
CA VAL A 149 14.36 15.31 6.71
C VAL A 149 13.79 15.32 5.27
N GLY A 150 13.71 16.53 4.69
CA GLY A 150 13.23 16.69 3.31
C GLY A 150 14.14 15.98 2.30
N SER A 151 13.58 15.62 1.14
CA SER A 151 14.30 15.01 0.03
C SER A 151 14.05 15.77 -1.27
N ASN A 152 14.89 15.56 -2.29
CA ASN A 152 14.71 16.11 -3.63
C ASN A 152 14.43 15.04 -4.70
N ALA A 153 14.24 13.79 -4.27
CA ALA A 153 14.04 12.66 -5.16
C ALA A 153 12.56 12.38 -5.49
N GLY A 154 11.64 13.18 -4.93
CA GLY A 154 10.20 13.02 -5.13
C GLY A 154 9.54 12.11 -4.11
N ALA A 155 8.29 11.75 -4.40
CA ALA A 155 7.48 10.90 -3.56
C ALA A 155 6.49 10.08 -4.38
N ILE A 156 5.98 9.04 -3.74
CA ILE A 156 4.82 8.27 -4.21
C ILE A 156 3.79 8.17 -3.10
N GLY A 157 2.53 8.09 -3.50
CA GLY A 157 1.38 7.97 -2.62
C GLY A 157 0.40 6.94 -3.17
N VAL A 158 -0.27 6.23 -2.26
CA VAL A 158 -1.37 5.33 -2.57
C VAL A 158 -2.57 5.75 -1.74
N LEU A 159 -3.69 5.95 -2.42
CA LEU A 159 -5.01 6.09 -1.81
C LEU A 159 -5.81 4.82 -2.07
N GLN A 160 -6.39 4.28 -1.01
CA GLN A 160 -7.45 3.29 -1.08
C GLN A 160 -8.70 3.91 -0.45
N CYS A 161 -9.81 3.94 -1.18
CA CYS A 161 -11.09 4.47 -0.70
C CYS A 161 -12.16 3.40 -0.90
N GLU A 162 -12.77 2.93 0.20
CA GLU A 162 -13.81 1.90 0.19
C GLU A 162 -15.20 2.47 -0.03
N GLY A 163 -15.43 3.70 0.43
CA GLY A 163 -16.70 4.39 0.33
C GLY A 163 -16.59 5.86 0.70
N VAL A 164 -17.48 6.66 0.13
CA VAL A 164 -17.51 8.12 0.28
C VAL A 164 -18.78 8.51 1.03
N THR A 165 -18.63 9.25 2.13
CA THR A 165 -19.75 9.85 2.86
C THR A 165 -20.05 11.25 2.31
N GLN A 166 -19.00 12.00 1.97
CA GLN A 166 -19.10 13.29 1.29
C GLN A 166 -17.98 13.38 0.27
N SER A 167 -18.35 13.55 -1.00
CA SER A 167 -17.39 13.69 -2.10
C SER A 167 -16.47 14.87 -1.88
N GLY A 168 -15.23 14.73 -2.34
CA GLY A 168 -14.20 15.71 -2.11
C GLY A 168 -12.83 15.25 -2.59
N THR A 169 -11.83 16.12 -2.48
CA THR A 169 -10.46 15.78 -2.88
C THR A 169 -9.68 15.13 -1.75
N VAL A 170 -8.84 14.16 -2.08
CA VAL A 170 -7.82 13.64 -1.16
C VAL A 170 -6.44 14.00 -1.68
N LYS A 171 -5.60 14.57 -0.82
CA LYS A 171 -4.25 15.01 -1.21
C LYS A 171 -3.23 14.62 -0.16
N ILE A 172 -1.99 14.43 -0.60
CA ILE A 172 -0.81 14.45 0.27
C ILE A 172 -0.21 15.84 0.14
N GLN A 173 0.02 16.49 1.28
CA GLN A 173 0.62 17.81 1.35
C GLN A 173 1.94 17.76 2.08
N HIS A 174 2.78 18.76 1.84
CA HIS A 174 4.05 18.93 2.53
C HIS A 174 4.25 20.36 3.05
N SER A 175 5.06 20.53 4.08
CA SER A 175 5.40 21.84 4.66
C SER A 175 6.82 21.85 5.22
N VAL A 176 7.45 23.03 5.23
CA VAL A 176 8.74 23.25 5.88
C VAL A 176 8.56 23.35 7.40
N THR A 177 7.45 23.93 7.87
CA THR A 177 7.21 24.27 9.28
C THR A 177 6.29 23.30 9.99
N GLY A 178 5.44 22.57 9.24
CA GLY A 178 4.44 21.66 9.80
C GLY A 178 3.23 22.36 10.41
N THR A 179 3.16 23.69 10.36
CA THR A 179 2.06 24.48 10.95
C THR A 179 1.39 25.42 9.94
N SER A 180 2.05 25.74 8.83
CA SER A 180 1.55 26.67 7.81
C SER A 180 2.21 26.39 6.46
N ALA A 181 1.77 27.11 5.42
CA ALA A 181 2.32 27.04 4.06
C ALA A 181 2.39 25.60 3.51
N TRP A 182 1.26 24.89 3.61
CA TRP A 182 1.10 23.57 3.02
C TRP A 182 1.00 23.67 1.50
N GLY A 183 1.87 22.95 0.81
CA GLY A 183 1.79 22.76 -0.63
C GLY A 183 1.28 21.36 -0.95
N ASP A 184 0.51 21.24 -2.01
CA ASP A 184 0.08 19.95 -2.54
C ASP A 184 1.29 19.22 -3.13
N LEU A 185 1.47 17.95 -2.74
CA LEU A 185 2.54 17.08 -3.19
C LEU A 185 2.01 16.01 -4.14
N VAL A 186 0.98 15.27 -3.71
CA VAL A 186 0.24 14.33 -4.55
C VAL A 186 -1.23 14.70 -4.48
N ASP A 187 -1.85 14.93 -5.63
CA ASP A 187 -3.29 15.17 -5.73
C ASP A 187 -3.95 13.93 -6.33
N PHE A 188 -4.84 13.29 -5.57
CA PHE A 188 -5.61 12.15 -6.06
C PHE A 188 -6.89 12.59 -6.79
N GLY A 189 -7.17 13.90 -6.85
CA GLY A 189 -8.38 14.43 -7.48
C GLY A 189 -9.63 14.20 -6.62
N ASP A 190 -10.79 14.37 -7.26
CA ASP A 190 -12.09 14.19 -6.63
C ASP A 190 -12.42 12.70 -6.43
N VAL A 191 -12.75 12.35 -5.20
CA VAL A 191 -13.16 11.01 -4.78
C VAL A 191 -14.66 11.03 -4.56
N THR A 192 -15.40 10.46 -5.51
CA THR A 192 -16.87 10.45 -5.49
C THR A 192 -17.46 9.08 -5.15
N ASP A 193 -16.66 8.02 -5.28
CA ASP A 193 -17.05 6.63 -5.02
C ASP A 193 -15.81 5.83 -4.58
N ARG A 194 -15.96 4.51 -4.39
CA ARG A 194 -14.86 3.57 -4.21
C ARG A 194 -13.84 3.72 -5.33
N VAL A 195 -12.58 3.87 -4.95
CA VAL A 195 -11.48 4.02 -5.89
C VAL A 195 -10.17 3.68 -5.19
N ALA A 196 -9.19 3.22 -5.97
CA ALA A 196 -7.80 3.25 -5.56
C ALA A 196 -6.97 4.00 -6.57
N LEU A 197 -6.05 4.82 -6.07
CA LEU A 197 -5.27 5.74 -6.89
C LEU A 197 -3.81 5.67 -6.46
N PHE A 198 -2.94 5.55 -7.46
CA PHE A 198 -1.49 5.69 -7.29
C PHE A 198 -1.07 7.06 -7.83
N GLY A 199 -0.37 7.82 -7.00
CA GLY A 199 0.13 9.14 -7.37
C GLY A 199 1.64 9.22 -7.17
N SER A 200 2.31 9.99 -8.02
CA SER A 200 3.72 10.29 -7.89
C SER A 200 3.96 11.79 -8.00
N ALA A 201 5.02 12.25 -7.34
CA ALA A 201 5.47 13.63 -7.35
C ALA A 201 6.97 13.65 -7.60
N SER A 202 7.43 14.50 -8.51
CA SER A 202 8.84 14.75 -8.73
C SER A 202 9.33 15.94 -7.90
N GLY A 203 10.64 15.98 -7.62
CA GLY A 203 11.28 17.13 -6.98
C GLY A 203 11.22 17.13 -5.45
N THR A 204 11.14 18.32 -4.87
CA THR A 204 11.37 18.51 -3.42
C THR A 204 10.18 18.04 -2.59
N VAL A 205 10.43 17.09 -1.70
CA VAL A 205 9.56 16.76 -0.58
C VAL A 205 10.04 17.46 0.67
N ARG A 206 9.20 18.32 1.24
CA ARG A 206 9.52 19.05 2.47
C ARG A 206 9.44 18.13 3.71
N ARG A 207 9.95 18.65 4.82
CA ARG A 207 10.14 17.92 6.08
C ARG A 207 8.86 17.32 6.64
N PHE A 208 7.79 18.10 6.67
CA PHE A 208 6.52 17.64 7.22
C PHE A 208 5.61 17.22 6.09
N THR A 209 4.95 16.08 6.24
CA THR A 209 3.95 15.56 5.30
C THR A 209 2.72 15.13 6.07
N ARG A 210 1.56 15.28 5.44
CA ARG A 210 0.25 14.84 5.93
C ARG A 210 -0.64 14.50 4.74
N ALA A 211 -1.70 13.74 4.96
CA ALA A 211 -2.80 13.70 4.02
C ALA A 211 -3.92 14.67 4.45
N THR A 212 -4.72 15.13 3.51
CA THR A 212 -5.88 15.98 3.74
C THR A 212 -7.06 15.51 2.91
N HIS A 213 -8.25 15.63 3.47
CA HIS A 213 -9.52 15.24 2.87
C HIS A 213 -10.44 16.46 2.86
N ALA A 214 -10.71 17.01 1.69
CA ALA A 214 -11.71 18.05 1.47
C ALA A 214 -13.09 17.42 1.26
N GLY A 215 -13.50 16.56 2.19
CA GLY A 215 -14.68 15.69 2.14
C GLY A 215 -14.59 14.65 3.26
N SER A 216 -15.39 13.58 3.19
CA SER A 216 -15.27 12.45 4.13
C SER A 216 -15.42 11.11 3.43
N ALA A 217 -14.48 10.20 3.70
CA ALA A 217 -14.42 8.89 3.08
C ALA A 217 -13.80 7.84 4.02
N THR A 218 -14.22 6.59 3.87
CA THR A 218 -13.55 5.44 4.49
C THR A 218 -12.33 5.11 3.63
N SER A 219 -11.14 5.46 4.13
CA SER A 219 -9.93 5.41 3.31
C SER A 219 -8.68 5.01 4.09
N LEU A 220 -7.65 4.60 3.35
CA LEU A 220 -6.28 4.43 3.78
C LEU A 220 -5.38 5.25 2.85
N VAL A 221 -4.43 6.02 3.41
CA VAL A 221 -3.44 6.76 2.61
C VAL A 221 -2.04 6.36 3.03
N GLN A 222 -1.27 5.85 2.07
CA GLN A 222 0.14 5.49 2.26
C GLN A 222 1.06 6.40 1.44
N PHE A 223 2.28 6.57 1.91
CA PHE A 223 3.24 7.51 1.38
C PHE A 223 4.67 6.99 1.50
N ARG A 224 5.50 7.27 0.50
CA ARG A 224 6.94 7.07 0.55
C ARG A 224 7.65 8.26 -0.08
N ARG A 225 8.68 8.75 0.61
CA ARG A 225 9.72 9.59 -0.02
C ARG A 225 10.67 8.71 -0.81
N LEU A 226 10.99 9.14 -2.03
CA LEU A 226 12.05 8.55 -2.84
C LEU A 226 13.41 9.09 -2.40
#